data_AF-A0A7W7K376-F1
#
_entry.id   AF-A0A7W7K376-F1
#
_cell.length_a   1.000
_cell.length_b   1.000
_cell.length_c   1.000
_cell.angle_alpha   90.00
_cell.angle_beta   90.00
_cell.angle_gamma   90.00
#
_symmetry.space_group_name_H-M   'P 1'
#
loop_
_entity.id
_entity.type
_entity.pdbx_description
1 polymer ?
#
loop_
_entity_poly.entity_id
_entity_poly.type
_entity_poly.pdbx_seq_one_letter_code
_entity_poly.pdbx_strand_id
1 'polypeptide(L)'
;MNEEPRPRVRWGIAVAMLVCAGLLAGLGIWQLERRVWKHELIAAVESRAHGTPAAAPGSGAWGAITARTDAYRRVTATGTLLNDRATLVKAVTERGSGYWVMTPLKTRDFTLLVNRGFIPDAMRDKVPVGPGYLQVTGLLRVTEPGGGFLRSNDPKANRWYSRDVAAIAEAHGLGQVAPYFIDADATPNPGGYPVGGLTVVKFSDNHLVYALTWFGLCAMALWGAWFIGWRRGSAQ
;
A
#
# COMPACT_ATOMS: atom_id res chain seq x y z
N MET A 1 -18.11 -4.29 58.34
CA MET A 1 -17.04 -3.34 58.74
C MET A 1 -16.20 -3.08 57.51
N ASN A 2 -16.50 -2.01 56.76
CA ASN A 2 -15.69 -1.62 55.61
C ASN A 2 -14.56 -0.75 56.14
N GLU A 3 -13.37 -1.32 56.32
CA GLU A 3 -12.20 -0.52 56.67
C GLU A 3 -11.89 0.43 55.51
N GLU A 4 -12.13 1.73 55.72
CA GLU A 4 -11.72 2.74 54.75
C GLU A 4 -10.18 2.69 54.61
N PRO A 5 -9.65 2.66 53.37
CA PRO A 5 -8.22 2.56 53.14
C PRO A 5 -7.47 3.75 53.77
N ARG A 6 -6.35 3.44 54.45
CA ARG A 6 -5.50 4.43 55.13
C ARG A 6 -5.12 5.59 54.17
N PRO A 7 -5.08 6.85 54.63
CA PRO A 7 -4.93 8.04 53.79
C PRO A 7 -3.68 8.03 52.87
N ARG A 8 -2.59 7.36 53.28
CA ARG A 8 -1.39 7.15 52.45
C ARG A 8 -1.64 6.29 51.20
N VAL A 9 -2.49 5.28 51.32
CA VAL A 9 -2.85 4.38 50.21
C VAL A 9 -3.72 5.12 49.18
N ARG A 10 -4.69 5.92 49.65
CA ARG A 10 -5.51 6.78 48.78
C ARG A 10 -4.69 7.79 47.98
N TRP A 11 -3.67 8.39 48.60
CA TRP A 11 -2.73 9.28 47.91
C TRP A 11 -1.89 8.56 46.86
N GLY A 12 -1.39 7.36 47.18
CA GLY A 12 -0.68 6.53 46.20
C GLY A 12 -1.54 6.20 44.97
N ILE A 13 -2.83 5.87 45.19
CA ILE A 13 -3.79 5.59 44.11
C ILE A 13 -4.05 6.85 43.26
N ALA A 14 -4.30 8.00 43.88
CA ALA A 14 -4.54 9.25 43.15
C ALA A 14 -3.33 9.66 42.29
N VAL A 15 -2.11 9.55 42.82
CA VAL A 15 -0.88 9.81 42.07
C VAL A 15 -0.72 8.82 40.91
N ALA A 16 -0.96 7.52 41.16
CA ALA A 16 -0.90 6.52 40.10
C ALA A 16 -1.91 6.78 38.97
N MET A 17 -3.13 7.22 39.31
CA MET A 17 -4.15 7.62 38.32
C MET A 17 -3.72 8.85 37.51
N LEU A 18 -3.08 9.84 38.13
CA LEU A 18 -2.53 11.01 37.41
C LEU A 18 -1.39 10.64 36.47
N VAL A 19 -0.47 9.77 36.90
CA VAL A 19 0.60 9.24 36.03
C VAL A 19 -0.01 8.48 34.84
N CYS A 20 -0.99 7.61 35.10
CA CYS A 20 -1.72 6.89 34.06
C CYS A 20 -2.41 7.84 33.07
N ALA A 21 -3.10 8.88 33.57
CA ALA A 21 -3.72 9.91 32.73
C ALA A 21 -2.69 10.62 31.83
N GLY A 22 -1.51 10.95 32.36
CA GLY A 22 -0.43 11.55 31.59
C GLY A 22 0.05 10.65 30.44
N LEU A 23 0.23 9.35 30.70
CA LEU A 23 0.61 8.37 29.67
C LEU A 23 -0.48 8.23 28.60
N LEU A 24 -1.75 8.14 29.00
CA LEU A 24 -2.90 8.04 28.09
C LEU A 24 -3.04 9.30 27.23
N ALA A 25 -2.83 10.49 27.81
CA ALA A 25 -2.80 11.75 27.06
C ALA A 25 -1.66 11.75 26.03
N GLY A 26 -0.47 11.28 26.40
CA GLY A 26 0.66 11.12 25.49
C GLY A 26 0.34 10.18 24.32
N LEU A 27 -0.32 9.05 24.58
CA LEU A 27 -0.79 8.14 23.52
C LEU A 27 -1.84 8.80 22.61
N GLY A 28 -2.76 9.59 23.17
CA GLY A 28 -3.75 10.34 22.41
C GLY A 28 -3.10 11.37 21.46
N ILE A 29 -2.13 12.14 21.96
CA ILE A 29 -1.36 13.11 21.17
C ILE A 29 -0.60 12.40 20.05
N TRP A 30 0.13 11.34 20.37
CA TRP A 30 0.87 10.56 19.39
C TRP A 30 -0.03 10.01 18.28
N GLN A 31 -1.23 9.53 18.61
CA GLN A 31 -2.19 9.08 17.59
C GLN A 31 -2.63 10.21 16.66
N LEU A 32 -2.84 11.43 17.17
CA LEU A 32 -3.17 12.59 16.34
C LEU A 32 -2.01 13.00 15.43
N GLU A 33 -0.78 13.05 15.94
CA GLU A 33 0.41 13.34 15.13
C GLU A 33 0.60 12.29 14.03
N ARG A 34 0.47 11.01 14.40
CA ARG A 34 0.55 9.88 13.46
C ARG A 34 -0.53 9.96 12.40
N ARG A 35 -1.74 10.41 12.76
CA ARG A 35 -2.84 10.65 11.84
C ARG A 35 -2.44 11.70 10.80
N VAL A 36 -1.98 12.88 11.24
CA VAL A 36 -1.59 13.98 10.34
C VAL A 36 -0.51 13.51 9.36
N TRP A 37 0.57 12.93 9.88
CA TRP A 37 1.65 12.36 9.06
C TRP A 37 1.13 11.37 8.02
N LYS A 38 0.20 10.48 8.42
CA LYS A 38 -0.40 9.50 7.51
C LYS A 38 -1.24 10.15 6.42
N HIS A 39 -2.02 11.17 6.76
CA HIS A 39 -2.85 11.87 5.76
C HIS A 39 -2.00 12.63 4.74
N GLU A 40 -0.88 13.22 5.16
CA GLU A 40 0.07 13.83 4.23
C GLU A 40 0.64 12.82 3.24
N LEU A 41 1.01 11.62 3.72
CA LEU A 41 1.47 10.53 2.85
C LEU A 41 0.40 10.08 1.86
N ILE A 42 -0.85 9.94 2.31
CA ILE A 42 -1.99 9.57 1.46
C ILE A 42 -2.22 10.66 0.42
N ALA A 43 -2.29 11.93 0.82
CA ALA A 43 -2.50 13.05 -0.08
C ALA A 43 -1.40 13.13 -1.15
N ALA A 44 -0.15 12.85 -0.78
CA ALA A 44 0.95 12.80 -1.74
C ALA A 44 0.80 11.65 -2.76
N VAL A 45 0.32 10.48 -2.33
CA VAL A 45 0.04 9.35 -3.22
C VAL A 45 -1.15 9.66 -4.14
N GLU A 46 -2.25 10.18 -3.60
CA GLU A 46 -3.45 10.58 -4.36
C GLU A 46 -3.10 11.62 -5.42
N SER A 47 -2.33 12.65 -5.05
CA SER A 47 -1.87 13.68 -5.99
C SER A 47 -1.07 13.07 -7.15
N ARG A 48 -0.16 12.12 -6.88
CA ARG A 48 0.59 11.41 -7.92
C ARG A 48 -0.30 10.50 -8.78
N ALA A 49 -1.25 9.83 -8.15
CA ALA A 49 -2.16 8.87 -8.77
C ALA A 49 -3.23 9.53 -9.64
N HIS A 50 -3.48 10.83 -9.47
CA HIS A 50 -4.45 11.62 -10.24
C HIS A 50 -3.84 12.76 -11.05
N GLY A 51 -2.53 12.99 -10.95
CA GLY A 51 -1.83 14.03 -11.71
C GLY A 51 -1.75 13.77 -13.22
N THR A 52 -1.34 14.78 -13.99
CA THR A 52 -1.12 14.62 -15.43
C THR A 52 -0.04 13.55 -15.69
N PRO A 53 -0.28 12.57 -16.60
CA PRO A 53 0.72 11.56 -16.90
C PRO A 53 2.02 12.18 -17.43
N ALA A 54 3.15 11.80 -16.81
CA ALA A 54 4.48 12.14 -17.30
C ALA A 54 5.04 11.02 -18.20
N ALA A 55 6.09 11.30 -18.98
CA ALA A 55 6.79 10.23 -19.68
C ALA A 55 7.39 9.21 -18.68
N ALA A 56 7.32 7.93 -19.00
CA ALA A 56 7.93 6.88 -18.19
C ALA A 56 9.45 7.11 -18.06
N PRO A 57 10.01 7.09 -16.83
CA PRO A 57 11.41 7.41 -16.61
C PRO A 57 12.37 6.43 -17.32
N GLY A 58 13.24 6.97 -18.17
CA GLY A 58 14.29 6.22 -18.86
C GLY A 58 15.50 5.91 -17.96
N SER A 59 16.49 5.22 -18.54
CA SER A 59 17.65 4.67 -17.82
C SER A 59 18.42 5.65 -16.95
N GLY A 60 18.55 6.91 -17.38
CA GLY A 60 19.21 7.96 -16.59
C GLY A 60 18.54 8.31 -15.26
N ALA A 61 17.24 8.00 -15.10
CA ALA A 61 16.49 8.29 -13.87
C ALA A 61 16.32 7.08 -12.95
N TRP A 62 16.70 5.87 -13.39
CA TRP A 62 16.39 4.63 -12.67
C TRP A 62 16.98 4.56 -11.26
N GLY A 63 18.19 5.09 -11.06
CA GLY A 63 18.85 5.09 -9.75
C GLY A 63 18.13 5.94 -8.68
N ALA A 64 17.24 6.85 -9.09
CA ALA A 64 16.47 7.69 -8.18
C ALA A 64 15.05 7.15 -7.90
N ILE A 65 14.61 6.10 -8.60
CA ILE A 65 13.25 5.56 -8.47
C ILE A 65 13.11 4.86 -7.12
N THR A 66 12.17 5.33 -6.29
CA THR A 66 11.86 4.67 -5.02
C THR A 66 10.37 4.51 -4.81
N ALA A 67 9.97 3.55 -3.98
CA ALA A 67 8.56 3.37 -3.61
C ALA A 67 7.97 4.63 -2.94
N ARG A 68 8.79 5.39 -2.22
CA ARG A 68 8.33 6.58 -1.49
C ARG A 68 8.00 7.75 -2.42
N THR A 69 8.79 7.92 -3.48
CA THR A 69 8.73 9.10 -4.37
C THR A 69 7.99 8.84 -5.67
N ASP A 70 8.08 7.62 -6.21
CA ASP A 70 7.63 7.32 -7.57
C ASP A 70 6.44 6.35 -7.62
N ALA A 71 6.17 5.60 -6.55
CA ALA A 71 5.02 4.70 -6.56
C ALA A 71 3.73 5.49 -6.79
N TYR A 72 2.87 4.93 -7.64
CA TYR A 72 1.60 5.50 -8.07
C TYR A 72 1.73 6.79 -8.89
N ARG A 73 2.93 7.17 -9.34
CA ARG A 73 3.05 8.28 -10.30
C ARG A 73 2.39 7.86 -11.62
N ARG A 74 1.46 8.68 -12.12
CA ARG A 74 0.90 8.50 -13.45
C ARG A 74 1.98 8.70 -14.51
N VAL A 75 2.20 7.67 -15.32
CA VAL A 75 3.19 7.69 -16.40
C VAL A 75 2.62 7.11 -17.69
N THR A 76 3.20 7.54 -18.80
CA THR A 76 2.87 7.08 -20.15
C THR A 76 4.12 6.54 -20.83
N ALA A 77 3.99 5.41 -21.52
CA ALA A 77 5.02 4.84 -22.37
C ALA A 77 4.43 4.39 -23.71
N THR A 78 5.24 4.43 -24.76
CA THR A 78 4.85 4.00 -26.10
C THR A 78 5.84 2.97 -26.61
N GLY A 79 5.35 1.89 -27.22
CA GLY A 79 6.22 0.84 -27.74
C GLY A 79 5.46 -0.35 -28.31
N THR A 80 6.21 -1.43 -28.55
CA THR A 80 5.67 -2.69 -29.08
C THR A 80 5.52 -3.72 -27.95
N LEU A 81 4.33 -4.31 -27.78
CA LEU A 81 4.14 -5.43 -26.85
C LEU A 81 4.77 -6.70 -27.39
N LEU A 82 5.63 -7.32 -26.58
CA LEU A 82 6.19 -8.64 -26.83
C LEU A 82 5.21 -9.69 -26.30
N ASN A 83 4.09 -9.87 -27.02
CA ASN A 83 2.97 -10.71 -26.60
C ASN A 83 3.37 -12.19 -26.37
N ASP A 84 4.40 -12.66 -27.08
CA ASP A 84 5.01 -13.98 -26.94
C ASP A 84 5.73 -14.18 -25.59
N ARG A 85 6.00 -13.10 -24.86
CA ARG A 85 6.69 -13.09 -23.56
C ARG A 85 5.79 -12.65 -22.41
N ALA A 86 4.47 -12.77 -22.57
CA ALA A 86 3.53 -12.48 -21.49
C ALA A 86 3.71 -13.45 -20.32
N THR A 87 3.76 -12.92 -19.11
CA THR A 87 3.92 -13.65 -17.85
C THR A 87 2.67 -13.52 -17.00
N LEU A 88 2.14 -14.64 -16.54
CA LEU A 88 0.99 -14.67 -15.65
C LEU A 88 1.45 -14.70 -14.19
N VAL A 89 1.10 -13.65 -13.44
CA VAL A 89 1.38 -13.55 -12.00
C VAL A 89 0.09 -13.76 -11.22
N LYS A 90 0.09 -14.67 -10.25
CA LYS A 90 -1.11 -14.96 -9.46
C LYS A 90 -1.65 -13.72 -8.76
N ALA A 91 -2.97 -13.56 -8.81
CA ALA A 91 -3.68 -12.41 -8.29
C ALA A 91 -5.00 -12.82 -7.63
N VAL A 92 -5.39 -12.07 -6.59
CA VAL A 92 -6.73 -12.07 -6.04
C VAL A 92 -7.22 -10.62 -6.06
N THR A 93 -8.34 -10.40 -6.73
CA THR A 93 -8.95 -9.07 -6.87
C THR A 93 -10.40 -9.12 -6.42
N GLU A 94 -11.11 -7.99 -6.46
CA GLU A 94 -12.57 -7.96 -6.28
C GLU A 94 -13.33 -8.81 -7.32
N ARG A 95 -12.67 -9.17 -8.44
CA ARG A 95 -13.19 -10.07 -9.48
C ARG A 95 -12.87 -11.53 -9.22
N GLY A 96 -12.30 -11.87 -8.07
CA GLY A 96 -11.93 -13.22 -7.67
C GLY A 96 -10.47 -13.58 -7.94
N SER A 97 -10.19 -14.89 -7.93
CA SER A 97 -8.86 -15.46 -8.22
C SER A 97 -8.56 -15.47 -9.72
N GLY A 98 -7.31 -15.20 -10.07
CA GLY A 98 -6.85 -15.23 -11.45
C GLY A 98 -5.40 -14.79 -11.56
N TYR A 99 -5.09 -14.02 -12.60
CA TYR A 99 -3.74 -13.60 -12.93
C TYR A 99 -3.66 -12.16 -13.41
N TRP A 100 -2.60 -11.46 -13.00
CA TRP A 100 -2.10 -10.29 -13.70
C TRP A 100 -1.36 -10.73 -14.96
N VAL A 101 -1.60 -10.03 -16.07
CA VAL A 101 -0.91 -10.27 -17.34
C VAL A 101 0.23 -9.26 -17.48
N MET A 102 1.43 -9.69 -17.10
CA MET A 102 2.66 -8.89 -17.23
C MET A 102 3.25 -9.09 -18.62
N THR A 103 3.17 -8.08 -19.48
CA THR A 103 3.72 -8.17 -20.85
C THR A 103 4.85 -7.15 -21.03
N PRO A 104 6.01 -7.56 -21.56
CA PRO A 104 7.08 -6.63 -21.89
C PRO A 104 6.64 -5.68 -23.02
N LEU A 105 6.92 -4.39 -22.84
CA LEU A 105 6.78 -3.35 -23.83
C LEU A 105 8.18 -2.91 -24.24
N LYS A 106 8.54 -3.18 -25.49
CA LYS A 106 9.78 -2.70 -26.10
C LYS A 106 9.56 -1.25 -26.56
N THR A 107 10.13 -0.30 -25.83
CA THR A 107 10.15 1.11 -26.23
C THR A 107 11.31 1.34 -27.22
N ARG A 108 11.55 2.60 -27.60
CA ARG A 108 12.70 2.95 -28.43
C ARG A 108 14.04 2.63 -27.74
N ASP A 109 14.13 2.87 -26.43
CA ASP A 109 15.41 2.92 -25.72
C ASP A 109 15.59 1.78 -24.71
N PHE A 110 14.49 1.22 -24.18
CA PHE A 110 14.51 0.18 -23.15
C PHE A 110 13.27 -0.71 -23.20
N THR A 111 13.32 -1.83 -22.48
CA THR A 111 12.14 -2.67 -22.24
C THR A 111 11.55 -2.31 -20.87
N LEU A 112 10.22 -2.26 -20.76
CA LEU A 112 9.53 -2.12 -19.47
C LEU A 112 8.42 -3.14 -19.37
N LEU A 113 8.10 -3.60 -18.17
CA LEU A 113 6.95 -4.48 -17.97
C LEU A 113 5.68 -3.67 -17.80
N VAL A 114 4.61 -4.12 -18.45
CA VAL A 114 3.27 -3.56 -18.31
C VAL A 114 2.37 -4.64 -17.72
N ASN A 115 1.79 -4.40 -16.56
CA ASN A 115 0.63 -5.16 -16.11
C ASN A 115 -0.59 -4.64 -16.90
N ARG A 116 -0.99 -5.40 -17.93
CA ARG A 116 -2.11 -5.04 -18.81
C ARG A 116 -3.47 -5.16 -18.12
N GLY A 117 -3.51 -5.85 -16.98
CA GLY A 117 -4.74 -6.09 -16.23
C GLY A 117 -4.93 -7.54 -15.82
N PHE A 118 -6.11 -7.81 -15.28
CA PHE A 118 -6.50 -9.10 -14.71
C PHE A 118 -7.21 -9.99 -15.73
N ILE A 119 -6.95 -11.29 -15.66
CA ILE A 119 -7.76 -12.34 -16.27
C ILE A 119 -8.17 -13.38 -15.22
N PRO A 120 -9.40 -13.94 -15.29
CA PRO A 120 -9.82 -15.02 -14.39
C PRO A 120 -9.07 -16.32 -14.70
N ASP A 121 -9.04 -17.24 -13.72
CA ASP A 121 -8.35 -18.52 -13.84
C ASP A 121 -8.74 -19.34 -15.09
N ALA A 122 -10.02 -19.28 -15.49
CA ALA A 122 -10.54 -19.97 -16.68
C ALA A 122 -9.91 -19.51 -18.01
N MET A 123 -9.25 -18.35 -18.04
CA MET A 123 -8.58 -17.79 -19.23
C MET A 123 -7.07 -18.02 -19.25
N ARG A 124 -6.52 -18.74 -18.27
CA ARG A 124 -5.06 -18.98 -18.14
C ARG A 124 -4.43 -19.48 -19.44
N ASP A 125 -5.08 -20.41 -20.13
CA ASP A 125 -4.52 -21.04 -21.34
C ASP A 125 -4.89 -20.28 -22.63
N LYS A 126 -5.61 -19.15 -22.51
CA LYS A 126 -6.09 -18.31 -23.62
C LYS A 126 -5.88 -16.82 -23.30
N VAL A 127 -4.65 -16.45 -22.96
CA VAL A 127 -4.29 -15.06 -22.66
C VAL A 127 -4.54 -14.19 -23.90
N PRO A 128 -5.37 -13.12 -23.81
CA PRO A 128 -5.63 -12.26 -24.96
C PRO A 128 -4.37 -11.53 -25.46
N VAL A 129 -4.12 -11.65 -26.77
CA VAL A 129 -3.03 -10.94 -27.45
C VAL A 129 -3.35 -9.45 -27.46
N GLY A 130 -2.41 -8.63 -27.00
CA GLY A 130 -2.55 -7.17 -27.04
C GLY A 130 -2.22 -6.59 -28.41
N PRO A 131 -2.55 -5.32 -28.66
CA PRO A 131 -2.13 -4.64 -29.87
C PRO A 131 -0.60 -4.67 -29.99
N GLY A 132 -0.09 -4.87 -31.21
CA GLY A 132 1.36 -4.95 -31.44
C GLY A 132 2.08 -3.68 -30.98
N TYR A 133 1.62 -2.51 -31.42
CA TYR A 133 2.16 -1.20 -31.02
C TYR A 133 1.08 -0.38 -30.32
N LEU A 134 1.41 0.22 -29.18
CA LEU A 134 0.47 1.06 -28.43
C LEU A 134 1.18 2.10 -27.56
N GLN A 135 0.39 3.09 -27.13
CA GLN A 135 0.68 3.92 -25.99
C GLN A 135 -0.10 3.39 -24.78
N VAL A 136 0.60 3.17 -23.66
CA VAL A 136 0.01 2.77 -22.39
C VAL A 136 0.17 3.90 -21.38
N THR A 137 -0.92 4.21 -20.69
CA THR A 137 -0.93 5.11 -19.53
C THR A 137 -1.32 4.29 -18.30
N GLY A 138 -0.71 4.59 -17.16
CA GLY A 138 -0.95 3.85 -15.95
C GLY A 138 -0.16 4.37 -14.77
N LEU A 139 -0.10 3.57 -13.71
CA LEU A 139 0.59 3.89 -12.48
C LEU A 139 1.94 3.19 -12.44
N LEU A 140 3.01 3.95 -12.16
CA LEU A 140 4.34 3.40 -11.92
C LEU A 140 4.32 2.59 -10.61
N ARG A 141 4.82 1.37 -10.69
CA ARG A 141 4.99 0.45 -9.57
C ARG A 141 6.42 -0.04 -9.51
N VAL A 142 7.02 0.02 -8.32
CA VAL A 142 8.34 -0.57 -8.08
C VAL A 142 8.24 -2.10 -8.14
N THR A 143 9.34 -2.76 -8.50
CA THR A 143 9.44 -4.22 -8.52
C THR A 143 9.05 -4.87 -7.18
N GLU A 144 8.45 -6.06 -7.23
CA GLU A 144 7.99 -6.83 -6.08
C GLU A 144 8.82 -8.14 -5.99
N PRO A 145 10.02 -8.12 -5.39
CA PRO A 145 10.97 -9.23 -5.50
C PRO A 145 10.61 -10.46 -4.66
N GLY A 146 11.03 -11.64 -5.10
CA GLY A 146 11.10 -12.87 -4.28
C GLY A 146 9.81 -13.69 -4.15
N GLY A 147 8.63 -13.10 -4.33
CA GLY A 147 7.34 -13.80 -4.32
C GLY A 147 6.28 -13.17 -3.41
N GLY A 148 5.18 -13.89 -3.23
CA GLY A 148 4.05 -13.48 -2.40
C GLY A 148 4.10 -14.12 -0.99
N PHE A 149 3.06 -13.88 -0.20
CA PHE A 149 2.92 -14.44 1.13
C PHE A 149 3.02 -15.98 1.11
N LEU A 150 4.04 -16.52 1.81
CA LEU A 150 4.34 -17.96 1.91
C LEU A 150 4.63 -18.68 0.56
N ARG A 151 4.80 -17.95 -0.55
CA ARG A 151 5.02 -18.55 -1.88
C ARG A 151 6.08 -17.78 -2.66
N SER A 152 7.20 -18.43 -2.95
CA SER A 152 8.27 -17.86 -3.78
C SER A 152 7.99 -18.04 -5.26
N ASN A 153 8.47 -17.10 -6.08
CA ASN A 153 8.47 -17.27 -7.53
C ASN A 153 9.29 -18.50 -7.93
N ASP A 154 8.86 -19.19 -8.98
CA ASP A 154 9.57 -20.31 -9.60
C ASP A 154 9.69 -20.06 -11.10
N PRO A 155 10.74 -19.33 -11.53
CA PRO A 155 10.97 -19.00 -12.93
C PRO A 155 11.14 -20.25 -13.81
N LYS A 156 11.75 -21.32 -13.28
CA LYS A 156 12.00 -22.56 -14.04
C LYS A 156 10.70 -23.25 -14.44
N ALA A 157 9.68 -23.19 -13.57
CA ALA A 157 8.36 -23.72 -13.84
C ALA A 157 7.36 -22.67 -14.36
N ASN A 158 7.82 -21.46 -14.66
CA ASN A 158 6.99 -20.31 -15.06
C ASN A 158 5.81 -20.06 -14.10
N ARG A 159 6.05 -20.12 -12.79
CA ARG A 159 5.06 -19.83 -11.75
C ARG A 159 5.46 -18.57 -10.98
N TRP A 160 4.56 -17.59 -10.97
CA TRP A 160 4.83 -16.28 -10.41
C TRP A 160 3.76 -15.89 -9.40
N TYR A 161 4.19 -15.42 -8.23
CA TYR A 161 3.35 -14.97 -7.12
C TYR A 161 3.59 -13.49 -6.76
N SER A 162 4.62 -12.87 -7.35
CA SER A 162 4.85 -11.43 -7.31
C SER A 162 5.26 -10.90 -8.68
N ARG A 163 5.12 -9.59 -8.88
CA ARG A 163 5.51 -8.89 -10.11
C ARG A 163 6.99 -8.50 -10.03
N ASP A 164 7.84 -9.51 -9.90
CA ASP A 164 9.29 -9.36 -9.80
C ASP A 164 9.88 -9.04 -11.18
N VAL A 165 10.20 -7.78 -11.40
CA VAL A 165 10.64 -7.28 -12.71
C VAL A 165 11.97 -7.90 -13.12
N ALA A 166 12.92 -8.03 -12.20
CA ALA A 166 14.24 -8.55 -12.49
C ALA A 166 14.19 -10.04 -12.83
N ALA A 167 13.47 -10.83 -12.01
CA ALA A 167 13.33 -12.26 -12.25
C ALA A 167 12.54 -12.55 -13.54
N ILE A 168 11.47 -11.81 -13.83
CA ILE A 168 10.73 -11.94 -15.10
C ILE A 168 11.62 -11.57 -16.28
N ALA A 169 12.39 -10.48 -16.18
CA ALA A 169 13.29 -10.05 -17.23
C ALA A 169 14.37 -11.09 -17.55
N GLU A 170 14.96 -11.69 -16.52
CA GLU A 170 15.94 -12.76 -16.64
C GLU A 170 15.33 -14.02 -17.29
N ALA A 171 14.16 -14.46 -16.82
CA ALA A 171 13.47 -15.64 -17.34
C ALA A 171 13.16 -15.55 -18.84
N HIS A 172 12.96 -14.34 -19.35
CA HIS A 172 12.61 -14.06 -20.75
C HIS A 172 13.76 -13.49 -21.59
N GLY A 173 14.94 -13.27 -21.01
CA GLY A 173 16.09 -12.72 -21.71
C GLY A 173 15.87 -11.30 -22.26
N LEU A 174 15.20 -10.42 -21.50
CA LEU A 174 14.71 -9.12 -21.98
C LEU A 174 15.77 -8.01 -22.11
N GLY A 175 17.03 -8.28 -21.77
CA GLY A 175 18.12 -7.31 -21.83
C GLY A 175 17.94 -6.15 -20.84
N GLN A 176 18.05 -4.91 -21.33
CA GLN A 176 17.91 -3.71 -20.49
C GLN A 176 16.43 -3.44 -20.15
N VAL A 177 16.05 -3.78 -18.90
CA VAL A 177 14.69 -3.60 -18.38
C VAL A 177 14.65 -2.53 -17.30
N ALA A 178 13.64 -1.66 -17.35
CA ALA A 178 13.38 -0.69 -16.29
C ALA A 178 13.14 -1.39 -14.93
N PRO A 179 13.62 -0.87 -13.80
CA PRO A 179 13.47 -1.51 -12.47
C PRO A 179 12.07 -1.34 -11.86
N TYR A 180 11.08 -1.04 -12.69
CA TYR A 180 9.70 -0.77 -12.35
C TYR A 180 8.78 -1.32 -13.45
N PHE A 181 7.49 -1.39 -13.17
CA PHE A 181 6.46 -1.73 -14.14
C PHE A 181 5.33 -0.69 -14.12
N ILE A 182 4.49 -0.72 -15.15
CA ILE A 182 3.29 0.12 -15.24
C ILE A 182 2.07 -0.77 -14.98
N ASP A 183 1.26 -0.45 -13.98
CA ASP A 183 -0.13 -0.93 -13.89
C ASP A 183 -0.99 -0.10 -14.85
N ALA A 184 -1.44 -0.70 -15.96
CA ALA A 184 -2.25 -0.02 -16.95
C ALA A 184 -3.57 0.51 -16.34
N ASP A 185 -4.01 1.67 -16.80
CA ASP A 185 -5.28 2.26 -16.37
C ASP A 185 -6.50 1.47 -16.87
N ALA A 186 -7.70 2.00 -16.61
CA ALA A 186 -8.96 1.35 -16.96
C ALA A 186 -9.34 1.42 -18.45
N THR A 187 -8.43 1.89 -19.33
CA THR A 187 -8.67 1.90 -20.77
C THR A 187 -9.01 0.49 -21.26
N PRO A 188 -10.17 0.27 -21.91
CA PRO A 188 -10.60 -1.07 -22.30
C PRO A 188 -9.63 -1.73 -23.27
N ASN A 189 -9.24 -2.98 -22.98
CA ASN A 189 -8.54 -3.83 -23.94
C ASN A 189 -9.51 -4.39 -25.00
N PRO A 190 -9.08 -4.60 -26.26
CA PRO A 190 -9.87 -5.30 -27.25
C PRO A 190 -10.32 -6.68 -26.73
N GLY A 191 -11.62 -6.99 -26.87
CA GLY A 191 -12.22 -8.22 -26.32
C GLY A 191 -12.51 -8.19 -24.82
N GLY A 192 -12.30 -7.07 -24.13
CA GLY A 192 -12.69 -6.84 -22.73
C GLY A 192 -11.72 -7.40 -21.68
N TYR A 193 -10.71 -8.17 -22.08
CA TYR A 193 -9.67 -8.70 -21.20
C TYR A 193 -8.27 -8.47 -21.79
N PRO A 194 -7.23 -8.33 -20.96
CA PRO A 194 -7.27 -8.24 -19.50
C PRO A 194 -7.97 -6.96 -18.99
N VAL A 195 -8.49 -6.99 -17.76
CA VAL A 195 -9.15 -5.81 -17.15
C VAL A 195 -8.12 -4.96 -16.41
N GLY A 196 -7.77 -3.80 -16.97
CA GLY A 196 -6.87 -2.82 -16.35
C GLY A 196 -7.55 -1.98 -15.26
N GLY A 197 -6.81 -1.04 -14.66
CA GLY A 197 -7.36 -0.09 -13.69
C GLY A 197 -7.74 -0.69 -12.32
N LEU A 198 -7.27 -1.89 -12.00
CA LEU A 198 -7.59 -2.59 -10.75
C LEU A 198 -6.56 -2.35 -9.63
N THR A 199 -5.66 -1.37 -9.79
CA THR A 199 -4.71 -0.99 -8.72
C THR A 199 -5.49 -0.38 -7.56
N VAL A 200 -5.52 -1.09 -6.44
CA VAL A 200 -6.20 -0.61 -5.23
C VAL A 200 -5.24 0.28 -4.44
N VAL A 201 -5.51 1.58 -4.44
CA VAL A 201 -4.86 2.57 -3.56
C VAL A 201 -5.75 2.76 -2.33
N LYS A 202 -5.63 1.89 -1.33
CA LYS A 202 -6.38 2.01 -0.06
C LYS A 202 -5.44 2.01 1.12
N PHE A 203 -5.60 3.01 1.97
CA PHE A 203 -4.88 3.15 3.23
C PHE A 203 -5.87 3.05 4.39
N SER A 204 -5.67 2.12 5.31
CA SER A 204 -6.48 2.07 6.55
C SER A 204 -6.23 3.33 7.39
N ASP A 205 -7.25 3.95 7.98
CA ASP A 205 -7.04 5.05 8.94
C ASP A 205 -7.96 4.92 10.16
N ASN A 206 -7.39 4.50 11.28
CA ASN A 206 -8.12 4.31 12.54
C ASN A 206 -7.61 5.24 13.67
N HIS A 207 -6.69 6.17 13.37
CA HIS A 207 -5.96 6.93 14.39
C HIS A 207 -6.87 7.86 15.20
N LEU A 208 -7.90 8.43 14.58
CA LEU A 208 -8.86 9.29 15.30
C LEU A 208 -9.66 8.51 16.35
N VAL A 209 -10.14 7.31 16.00
CA VAL A 209 -10.88 6.44 16.93
C VAL A 209 -9.99 6.04 18.11
N TYR A 210 -8.74 5.70 17.84
CA TYR A 210 -7.77 5.43 18.91
C TYR A 210 -7.48 6.66 19.77
N ALA A 211 -7.26 7.83 19.15
CA ALA A 211 -7.05 9.08 19.90
C ALA A 211 -8.22 9.38 20.85
N LEU A 212 -9.47 9.27 20.37
CA LEU A 212 -10.67 9.44 21.19
C LEU A 212 -10.74 8.42 22.33
N THR A 213 -10.38 7.17 22.06
CA THR A 213 -10.31 6.12 23.09
C THR A 213 -9.31 6.48 24.19
N TRP A 214 -8.09 6.90 23.82
CA TRP A 214 -7.06 7.27 24.79
C TRP A 214 -7.42 8.51 25.60
N PHE A 215 -7.99 9.54 24.97
CA PHE A 215 -8.46 10.72 25.69
C PHE A 215 -9.67 10.42 26.59
N GLY A 216 -10.57 9.53 26.17
CA GLY A 216 -11.68 9.06 27.00
C GLY A 216 -11.18 8.36 28.27
N LEU A 217 -10.22 7.43 28.13
CA LEU A 217 -9.59 6.77 29.28
C LEU A 217 -8.81 7.76 30.17
N CYS A 218 -8.13 8.74 29.57
CA CYS A 218 -7.47 9.81 30.31
C CYS A 218 -8.47 10.61 31.16
N ALA A 219 -9.59 11.03 30.57
CA ALA A 219 -10.66 11.75 31.29
C ALA A 219 -11.22 10.93 32.46
N MET A 220 -11.42 9.61 32.28
CA MET A 220 -11.86 8.71 33.35
C MET A 220 -10.83 8.61 34.49
N ALA A 221 -9.54 8.53 34.16
CA ALA A 221 -8.47 8.49 35.16
C ALA A 221 -8.37 9.81 35.95
N LEU A 222 -8.49 10.96 35.26
CA LEU A 222 -8.55 12.28 35.90
C LEU A 222 -9.77 12.41 36.82
N TRP A 223 -10.94 11.97 36.36
CA TRP A 223 -12.16 11.95 37.17
C TRP A 223 -12.01 11.07 38.42
N GLY A 224 -11.41 9.89 38.29
CA GLY A 224 -11.12 9.00 39.41
C GLY A 224 -10.17 9.64 40.44
N ALA A 225 -9.09 10.28 39.96
CA ALA A 225 -8.16 11.00 40.82
C ALA A 225 -8.84 12.18 41.57
N TRP A 226 -9.65 12.96 40.85
CA TRP A 226 -10.43 14.06 41.43
C TRP A 226 -11.44 13.57 42.47
N PHE A 227 -12.20 12.50 42.18
CA PHE A 227 -13.20 11.95 43.09
C PHE A 227 -12.57 11.46 44.41
N ILE A 228 -11.40 10.82 44.34
CA ILE A 228 -10.65 10.39 45.52
C ILE A 228 -10.15 11.60 46.31
N GLY A 229 -9.73 12.68 45.63
CA GLY A 229 -9.29 13.93 46.26
C GLY A 229 -10.43 14.74 46.88
N TRP A 230 -11.59 14.83 46.22
CA TRP A 230 -12.75 15.63 46.64
C TRP A 230 -13.42 15.10 47.90
N ARG A 231 -13.48 13.78 48.11
CA ARG A 231 -13.97 13.18 49.37
C ARG A 231 -13.21 13.62 50.63
N ARG A 232 -12.08 14.32 50.48
CA ARG A 232 -11.31 14.93 51.58
C ARG A 232 -11.85 16.30 52.01
N GLY A 233 -12.50 17.04 51.11
CA GLY A 233 -13.01 18.39 51.37
C GLY A 233 -14.38 18.43 52.06
N SER A 234 -15.12 17.31 52.04
CA SER A 234 -16.46 17.19 52.63
C SER A 234 -16.47 16.63 54.06
N ALA A 235 -15.29 16.32 54.61
CA ALA A 235 -15.12 15.65 55.91
C ALA A 235 -14.32 16.48 56.93
N GLN A 236 -14.25 17.81 56.74
CA GLN A 236 -13.74 18.78 57.72
C GLN A 236 -14.88 19.65 58.21
#